data_AF-A0A7L6AY59-F1
#
_entry.id   AF-A0A7L6AY59-F1
#
_cell.length_a   1.000
_cell.length_b   1.000
_cell.length_c   1.000
_cell.angle_alpha   90.00
_cell.angle_beta   90.00
_cell.angle_gamma   90.00
#
_symmetry.space_group_name_H-M   'P 1'
#
loop_
_entity.id
_entity.type
_entity.pdbx_description
1 polymer ?
#
loop_
_entity_poly.entity_id
_entity_poly.type
_entity_poly.pdbx_seq_one_letter_code
_entity_poly.pdbx_strand_id
1 'polypeptide(L)'
;MKYPEMRKELIAYLSGLSNLQYQRDCWVNGNCPDGVEHDEFDYVVHFLFDDTKLSSNPKSLIGYLLKNESETILIQRLCQEIERIFEKYGTNLSDEEYMACHEWSTVISTARQAHAEITKPI
;
A
#
# COMPACT_ATOMS: atom_id res chain seq x y z
N MET A 1 -19.27 5.72 -6.99
CA MET A 1 -18.35 5.05 -6.06
C MET A 1 -18.90 5.17 -4.66
N LYS A 2 -18.91 4.09 -3.86
CA LYS A 2 -19.66 4.04 -2.59
C LYS A 2 -18.88 4.53 -1.37
N TYR A 3 -17.56 4.31 -1.31
CA TYR A 3 -16.72 4.66 -0.16
C TYR A 3 -15.57 5.59 -0.59
N PRO A 4 -15.87 6.90 -0.80
CA PRO A 4 -14.88 7.85 -1.28
C PRO A 4 -13.76 8.12 -0.27
N GLU A 5 -14.03 8.10 1.03
CA GLU A 5 -13.01 8.35 2.06
C GLU A 5 -12.01 7.18 2.16
N MET A 6 -12.49 5.93 2.20
CA MET A 6 -11.60 4.76 2.11
C MET A 6 -10.75 4.77 0.83
N ARG A 7 -11.24 5.33 -0.27
CA ARG A 7 -10.42 5.48 -1.48
C ARG A 7 -9.30 6.48 -1.28
N LYS A 8 -9.56 7.59 -0.59
CA LYS A 8 -8.50 8.56 -0.27
C LYS A 8 -7.46 7.93 0.65
N GLU A 9 -7.88 7.13 1.63
CA GLU A 9 -6.98 6.35 2.48
C GLU A 9 -6.12 5.39 1.65
N LEU A 10 -6.72 4.59 0.75
CA LEU A 10 -5.97 3.75 -0.17
C LEU A 10 -4.95 4.55 -1.00
N ILE A 11 -5.34 5.72 -1.52
CA ILE A 11 -4.42 6.60 -2.26
C ILE A 11 -3.26 7.05 -1.37
N ALA A 12 -3.53 7.45 -0.12
CA ALA A 12 -2.51 7.88 0.84
C ALA A 12 -1.52 6.74 1.14
N TYR A 13 -2.01 5.53 1.43
CA TYR A 13 -1.17 4.35 1.67
C TYR A 13 -0.29 4.01 0.45
N LEU A 14 -0.86 4.03 -0.76
CA LEU A 14 -0.09 3.80 -1.98
C LEU A 14 0.96 4.88 -2.23
N SER A 15 0.67 6.13 -1.88
CA SER A 15 1.60 7.24 -1.98
C SER A 15 2.81 7.03 -1.06
N GLY A 16 2.56 6.75 0.22
CA GLY A 16 3.62 6.44 1.21
C GLY A 16 4.44 5.21 0.81
N LEU A 17 3.78 4.11 0.43
CA LEU A 17 4.45 2.88 0.00
C LEU A 17 5.25 3.05 -1.32
N SER A 18 4.93 4.04 -2.15
CA SER A 18 5.66 4.33 -3.39
C SER A 18 6.89 5.25 -3.22
N ASN A 19 7.08 5.81 -2.02
CA ASN A 19 8.08 6.83 -1.74
C ASN A 19 9.07 6.39 -0.66
N LEU A 20 10.23 5.88 -1.11
CA LEU A 20 11.30 5.40 -0.21
C LEU A 20 11.80 6.48 0.75
N GLN A 21 11.85 7.74 0.32
CA GLN A 21 12.32 8.83 1.18
C GLN A 21 11.32 9.07 2.31
N TYR A 22 10.02 9.11 1.98
CA TYR A 22 8.96 9.22 2.99
C TYR A 22 9.00 8.06 3.99
N GLN A 23 9.20 6.81 3.53
CA GLN A 23 9.31 5.65 4.42
C GLN A 23 10.48 5.81 5.39
N ARG A 24 11.65 6.25 4.91
CA ARG A 24 12.80 6.51 5.79
C ARG A 24 12.51 7.63 6.78
N ASP A 25 11.95 8.73 6.31
CA ASP A 25 11.75 9.90 7.15
C ASP A 25 10.66 9.66 8.19
N CYS A 26 9.48 9.20 7.78
CA CYS A 26 8.33 9.03 8.67
C CYS A 26 8.32 7.67 9.37
N TRP A 27 8.41 6.56 8.64
CA TRP A 27 8.26 5.22 9.25
C TRP A 27 9.46 4.81 10.12
N VAL A 28 10.68 5.13 9.67
CA VAL A 28 11.90 4.76 10.42
C VAL A 28 12.33 5.84 11.40
N ASN A 29 12.38 7.10 10.97
CA ASN A 29 12.91 8.18 11.81
C ASN A 29 11.83 8.96 12.60
N GLY A 30 10.53 8.69 12.39
CA GLY A 30 9.43 9.41 13.04
C GLY A 30 9.28 10.87 12.59
N ASN A 31 9.96 11.28 11.52
CA ASN A 31 9.91 12.64 10.96
C ASN A 31 8.84 12.71 9.87
N CYS A 32 7.59 12.73 10.30
CA CYS A 32 6.45 12.77 9.39
C CYS A 32 6.13 14.21 8.91
N PRO A 33 5.54 14.39 7.71
CA PRO A 33 5.09 15.69 7.23
C PRO A 33 4.03 16.34 8.15
N ASP A 34 3.90 17.66 8.05
CA ASP A 34 2.89 18.42 8.80
C ASP A 34 1.49 17.80 8.69
N GLY A 35 0.86 17.55 9.84
CA GLY A 35 -0.47 16.94 9.93
C GLY A 35 -0.48 15.41 9.95
N VAL A 36 0.68 14.75 9.88
CA VAL A 36 0.84 13.30 10.11
C VAL A 36 1.57 13.11 11.43
N GLU A 37 0.87 12.58 12.43
CA GLU A 37 1.47 12.31 13.76
C GLU A 37 2.36 11.07 13.73
N HIS A 38 1.90 10.02 13.05
CA HIS A 38 2.59 8.74 12.91
C HIS A 38 2.09 8.04 11.64
N ASP A 39 2.96 7.24 11.02
CA ASP A 39 2.63 6.34 9.93
C ASP A 39 3.66 5.21 9.89
N GLU A 40 3.25 4.03 9.43
CA GLU A 40 4.08 2.82 9.42
C GLU A 40 3.56 1.81 8.40
N PHE A 41 4.40 0.83 8.06
CA PHE A 41 4.02 -0.19 7.08
C PHE A 41 2.83 -1.03 7.55
N ASP A 42 2.71 -1.28 8.85
CA ASP A 42 1.66 -2.12 9.44
C ASP A 42 0.24 -1.59 9.13
N TYR A 43 0.05 -0.26 9.08
CA TYR A 43 -1.23 0.33 8.69
C TYR A 43 -1.63 -0.01 7.25
N VAL A 44 -0.65 -0.06 6.34
CA VAL A 44 -0.89 -0.50 4.96
C VAL A 44 -1.30 -1.97 4.94
N VAL A 45 -0.65 -2.81 5.77
CA VAL A 45 -0.94 -4.24 5.86
C VAL A 45 -2.36 -4.46 6.37
N HIS A 46 -2.73 -3.86 7.50
CA HIS A 46 -4.08 -3.97 8.04
C HIS A 46 -5.14 -3.52 7.02
N PHE A 47 -4.92 -2.40 6.36
CA PHE A 47 -5.87 -1.91 5.36
C PHE A 47 -6.05 -2.88 4.18
N LEU A 48 -4.94 -3.42 3.64
CA LEU A 48 -4.98 -4.29 2.46
C LEU A 48 -5.47 -5.71 2.76
N PHE A 49 -5.12 -6.25 3.92
CA PHE A 49 -5.29 -7.67 4.24
C PHE A 49 -6.41 -7.96 5.24
N ASP A 50 -6.67 -7.08 6.20
CA ASP A 50 -7.59 -7.34 7.31
C ASP A 50 -8.90 -6.55 7.18
N ASP A 51 -8.79 -5.23 6.98
CA ASP A 51 -9.94 -4.32 6.98
C ASP A 51 -10.72 -4.36 5.66
N THR A 52 -10.06 -4.80 4.59
CA THR A 52 -10.65 -4.83 3.25
C THR A 52 -10.44 -6.18 2.56
N LYS A 53 -11.15 -6.37 1.44
CA LYS A 53 -10.98 -7.53 0.58
C LYS A 53 -9.95 -7.29 -0.54
N LEU A 54 -9.04 -6.33 -0.39
CA LEU A 54 -8.11 -5.96 -1.45
C LEU A 54 -7.11 -7.08 -1.76
N SER A 55 -6.62 -7.80 -0.74
CA SER A 55 -5.78 -8.98 -0.93
C SER A 55 -6.55 -10.18 -1.49
N SER A 56 -7.72 -10.49 -0.93
CA SER A 56 -8.43 -11.75 -1.18
C SER A 56 -9.41 -11.72 -2.36
N ASN A 57 -10.10 -10.60 -2.59
CA ASN A 57 -11.08 -10.45 -3.68
C ASN A 57 -11.27 -8.99 -4.11
N PRO A 58 -10.24 -8.36 -4.71
CA PRO A 58 -10.29 -6.94 -5.07
C PRO A 58 -11.36 -6.64 -6.14
N LYS A 59 -11.71 -7.61 -6.99
CA LYS A 59 -12.79 -7.45 -8.00
C LYS A 59 -14.13 -7.11 -7.36
N SER A 60 -14.42 -7.65 -6.17
CA SER A 60 -15.66 -7.36 -5.44
C SER A 60 -15.77 -5.90 -4.97
N LEU A 61 -14.66 -5.15 -5.00
CA LEU A 61 -14.58 -3.76 -4.55
C LEU A 61 -14.73 -2.75 -5.69
N ILE A 62 -14.93 -3.20 -6.93
CA ILE A 62 -15.26 -2.32 -8.06
C ILE A 62 -16.60 -1.63 -7.79
N GLY A 63 -16.63 -0.30 -7.96
CA GLY A 63 -17.77 0.55 -7.64
C GLY A 63 -17.86 0.96 -6.16
N TYR A 64 -17.11 0.30 -5.27
CA TYR A 64 -17.02 0.63 -3.84
C TYR A 64 -15.80 1.49 -3.55
N LEU A 65 -14.62 0.90 -3.76
CA LEU A 65 -13.29 1.48 -3.50
C LEU A 65 -12.48 1.63 -4.79
N LEU A 66 -12.58 0.64 -5.68
CA LEU A 66 -11.89 0.58 -6.97
C LEU A 66 -12.84 1.00 -8.10
N LYS A 67 -12.32 1.58 -9.17
CA LYS A 67 -13.11 2.04 -10.33
C LYS A 67 -13.30 0.94 -11.36
N ASN A 68 -12.28 0.13 -11.61
CA ASN A 68 -12.24 -0.78 -12.75
C ASN A 68 -11.28 -1.97 -12.52
N GLU A 69 -11.17 -2.82 -13.55
CA GLU A 69 -10.30 -4.00 -13.51
C GLU A 69 -8.81 -3.64 -13.50
N SER A 70 -8.39 -2.54 -14.13
CA SER A 70 -6.98 -2.11 -14.14
C SER A 70 -6.49 -1.81 -12.72
N GLU A 71 -7.26 -1.05 -11.95
CA GLU A 71 -6.95 -0.77 -10.53
C GLU A 71 -6.89 -2.08 -9.72
N THR A 72 -7.84 -2.99 -9.97
CA THR A 72 -7.92 -4.29 -9.31
C THR A 72 -6.65 -5.13 -9.55
N ILE A 73 -6.19 -5.22 -10.79
CA ILE A 73 -5.00 -6.00 -11.16
C ILE A 73 -3.75 -5.45 -10.46
N LEU A 74 -3.60 -4.13 -10.41
CA LEU A 74 -2.43 -3.49 -9.79
C LEU A 74 -2.43 -3.64 -8.27
N ILE A 75 -3.58 -3.51 -7.62
CA ILE A 75 -3.69 -3.78 -6.18
C ILE A 75 -3.43 -5.25 -5.87
N GLN A 76 -4.00 -6.16 -6.65
CA GLN A 76 -3.76 -7.60 -6.44
C GLN A 76 -2.28 -7.94 -6.56
N ARG A 77 -1.60 -7.36 -7.56
CA ARG A 77 -0.16 -7.53 -7.73
C ARG A 77 0.61 -6.97 -6.53
N LEU A 78 0.23 -5.79 -6.02
CA LEU A 78 0.86 -5.21 -4.84
C LEU A 78 0.75 -6.14 -3.62
N CYS A 79 -0.46 -6.66 -3.34
CA CYS A 79 -0.67 -7.59 -2.24
C CYS A 79 0.20 -8.84 -2.40
N GLN A 80 0.32 -9.40 -3.60
CA GLN A 80 1.18 -10.55 -3.88
C GLN A 80 2.67 -10.28 -3.62
N GLU A 81 3.18 -9.08 -3.94
CA GLU A 81 4.57 -8.74 -3.66
C GLU A 81 4.83 -8.59 -2.15
N ILE A 82 3.85 -8.08 -1.39
CA ILE A 82 3.92 -8.02 0.08
C ILE A 82 3.87 -9.44 0.67
N GLU A 83 2.95 -10.29 0.22
CA GLU A 83 2.83 -11.69 0.65
C GLU A 83 4.14 -12.45 0.44
N ARG A 84 4.81 -12.28 -0.71
CA ARG A 84 6.11 -12.92 -0.97
C ARG A 84 7.19 -12.54 0.05
N ILE A 85 7.19 -11.29 0.51
CA ILE A 85 8.12 -10.83 1.54
C ILE A 85 7.76 -11.51 2.87
N PHE A 86 6.48 -11.56 3.23
CA PHE A 86 6.03 -12.25 4.45
C PHE A 86 6.30 -13.75 4.44
N GLU A 87 6.08 -14.42 3.30
CA GLU A 87 6.40 -15.84 3.12
C GLU A 87 7.90 -16.12 3.32
N LYS A 88 8.76 -15.19 2.90
CA LYS A 88 10.22 -15.36 2.94
C LYS A 88 10.85 -14.97 4.27
N TYR A 89 10.39 -13.89 4.88
CA TYR A 89 11.04 -13.28 6.05
C TYR A 89 10.16 -13.28 7.32
N GLY A 90 8.90 -13.72 7.21
CA GLY A 90 7.91 -13.65 8.28
C GLY A 90 7.28 -12.26 8.42
N THR A 91 6.47 -12.10 9.47
CA THR A 91 5.65 -10.91 9.75
C THR A 91 6.17 -10.08 10.95
N ASN A 92 7.39 -10.34 11.43
CA ASN A 92 7.91 -9.77 12.69
C ASN A 92 9.10 -8.83 12.48
N LEU A 93 9.39 -8.43 11.23
CA LEU A 93 10.45 -7.45 10.96
C LEU A 93 9.94 -6.04 11.26
N SER A 94 10.84 -5.17 11.67
CA SER A 94 10.59 -3.73 11.69
C SER A 94 10.49 -3.16 10.27
N ASP A 95 9.94 -1.95 10.15
CA ASP A 95 9.85 -1.23 8.87
C ASP A 95 11.23 -1.06 8.22
N GLU A 96 12.26 -0.72 8.99
CA GLU A 96 13.63 -0.61 8.48
C GLU A 96 14.15 -1.95 7.92
N GLU A 97 13.87 -3.06 8.60
CA GLU A 97 14.27 -4.40 8.18
C GLU A 97 13.53 -4.86 6.92
N TYR A 98 12.22 -4.58 6.80
CA TYR A 98 11.47 -4.82 5.56
C TYR A 98 12.00 -3.98 4.40
N MET A 99 12.29 -2.70 4.65
CA MET A 99 12.84 -1.79 3.65
C MET A 99 14.23 -2.22 3.15
N ALA A 100 14.99 -2.94 3.97
CA ALA A 100 16.29 -3.50 3.61
C ALA A 100 16.19 -4.81 2.79
N CYS A 101 15.01 -5.44 2.71
CA CYS A 101 14.81 -6.65 1.92
C CYS A 101 15.02 -6.38 0.42
N HIS A 102 15.66 -7.32 -0.29
CA HIS A 102 15.96 -7.18 -1.72
C HIS A 102 14.69 -6.95 -2.57
N GLU A 103 13.61 -7.63 -2.19
CA GLU A 103 12.31 -7.59 -2.84
C GLU A 103 11.54 -6.27 -2.63
N TRP A 104 11.93 -5.45 -1.63
CA TRP A 104 11.21 -4.22 -1.27
C TRP A 104 11.11 -3.22 -2.42
N SER A 105 12.14 -3.17 -3.27
CA SER A 105 12.15 -2.35 -4.49
C SER A 105 10.97 -2.68 -5.43
N THR A 106 10.54 -3.94 -5.48
CA THR A 106 9.40 -4.39 -6.27
C THR A 106 8.08 -3.89 -5.66
N VAL A 107 7.94 -3.91 -4.33
CA VAL A 107 6.79 -3.35 -3.60
C VAL A 107 6.63 -1.87 -3.94
N ILE A 108 7.70 -1.08 -3.79
CA ILE A 108 7.71 0.36 -4.14
C ILE A 108 7.30 0.58 -5.59
N SER A 109 7.87 -0.17 -6.53
CA SER A 109 7.59 -0.01 -7.95
C SER A 109 6.13 -0.36 -8.31
N THR A 110 5.54 -1.34 -7.63
CA THR A 110 4.16 -1.78 -7.85
C THR A 110 3.18 -0.81 -7.20
N ALA A 111 3.48 -0.34 -5.98
CA ALA A 111 2.72 0.70 -5.31
C ALA A 111 2.67 1.99 -6.15
N ARG A 112 3.79 2.38 -6.76
CA ARG A 112 3.85 3.54 -7.67
C ARG A 112 2.93 3.38 -8.88
N GLN A 113 2.89 2.19 -9.49
CA GLN A 113 2.00 1.90 -10.62
C GLN A 113 0.53 1.95 -10.20
N ALA A 114 0.19 1.33 -9.06
CA ALA A 114 -1.17 1.35 -8.51
C ALA A 114 -1.62 2.78 -8.16
N HIS A 115 -0.76 3.55 -7.47
CA HIS A 115 -1.02 4.95 -7.13
C HIS A 115 -1.28 5.78 -8.39
N ALA A 116 -0.43 5.65 -9.41
CA ALA A 116 -0.58 6.34 -10.68
C ALA A 116 -1.91 5.99 -11.36
N GLU A 117 -2.29 4.70 -11.42
CA GLU A 117 -3.56 4.27 -12.02
C GLU A 117 -4.77 4.84 -11.28
N ILE A 118 -4.79 4.73 -9.96
CA ILE A 118 -5.92 5.13 -9.11
C ILE A 118 -6.14 6.65 -9.11
N THR A 119 -5.06 7.42 -9.30
CA THR A 119 -5.10 8.89 -9.31
C THR A 119 -5.29 9.47 -10.72
N LYS A 120 -5.38 8.65 -11.77
CA LYS A 120 -5.69 9.15 -13.12
C LYS A 120 -6.98 9.99 -13.11
N PRO A 121 -6.98 11.19 -13.71
CA PRO A 121 -8.21 11.93 -13.96
C PRO A 121 -9.13 11.09 -14.84
N ILE A 122 -10.44 11.21 -14.58
CA ILE A 122 -11.50 10.53 -15.34
C ILE A 122 -11.63 11.19 -16.71
#